data_AF-A0A392NXS7-F1
#
_entry.id   AF-A0A392NXS7-F1
#
_cell.length_a   1.000
_cell.length_b   1.000
_cell.length_c   1.000
_cell.angle_alpha   90.00
_cell.angle_beta   90.00
_cell.angle_gamma   90.00
#
_symmetry.space_group_name_H-M   'P 1'
#
loop_
_entity.id
_entity.type
_entity.pdbx_description
1 polymer ?
#
loop_
_entity_poly.entity_id
_entity_poly.type
_entity_poly.pdbx_seq_one_letter_code
_entity_poly.pdbx_strand_id
1 'polypeptide(L)'
;MVQSSNKLWVNLLSNKYTTGPAILHTNGPSNASSTWASIIRAKNILKDGFSWRAGSGSSSFWFSPWSSLGYLGSLVPYVDIH
;
A
#
# COMPACT_ATOMS: atom_id res chain seq x y z
N MET A 1 12.54 -0.10 -17.31
CA MET A 1 11.49 0.58 -18.11
C MET A 1 10.70 1.49 -17.18
N VAL A 2 11.01 2.79 -17.17
CA VAL A 2 10.25 3.78 -16.38
C VAL A 2 8.95 4.06 -17.15
N GLN A 3 7.86 3.41 -16.72
CA GLN A 3 6.51 3.77 -17.16
C GLN A 3 6.26 5.20 -16.68
N SER A 4 6.29 6.19 -17.59
CA SER A 4 5.98 7.57 -17.21
C SER A 4 4.49 7.70 -16.88
N SER A 5 4.20 8.14 -15.65
CA SER A 5 2.83 8.28 -15.13
C SER A 5 2.00 9.34 -15.85
N ASN A 6 2.63 10.24 -16.61
CA ASN A 6 1.99 11.41 -17.24
C ASN A 6 1.31 11.11 -18.59
N LYS A 7 1.05 9.85 -18.95
CA LYS A 7 0.34 9.52 -20.19
C LYS A 7 -1.17 9.56 -19.94
N LEU A 8 -1.93 10.09 -20.90
CA LEU A 8 -3.39 10.19 -20.81
C LEU A 8 -4.08 8.87 -20.46
N TRP A 9 -3.67 7.77 -21.09
CA TRP A 9 -4.25 6.45 -20.81
C TRP A 9 -3.91 5.94 -19.40
N VAL A 10 -2.75 6.28 -18.84
CA VAL A 10 -2.38 5.94 -17.46
C VAL A 10 -3.27 6.70 -16.49
N ASN A 11 -3.45 8.01 -16.71
CA ASN A 11 -4.35 8.84 -15.90
C ASN A 11 -5.80 8.37 -15.98
N LEU A 12 -6.27 8.00 -17.18
CA LEU A 12 -7.63 7.50 -17.37
C LEU A 12 -7.86 6.16 -16.66
N LEU A 13 -6.91 5.22 -16.76
CA LEU A 13 -7.00 3.93 -16.07
C LEU A 13 -6.88 4.08 -14.55
N SER A 14 -5.94 4.92 -14.08
CA SER A 14 -5.79 5.28 -12.68
C SER A 14 -7.11 5.86 -12.14
N ASN A 15 -7.69 6.84 -12.84
CA ASN A 15 -8.96 7.42 -12.42
C ASN A 15 -10.13 6.43 -12.46
N LYS A 16 -10.09 5.43 -13.35
CA LYS A 16 -11.15 4.42 -13.45
C LYS A 16 -11.05 3.36 -12.35
N TYR A 17 -9.84 2.97 -11.95
CA TYR A 17 -9.62 1.76 -11.16
C TYR A 17 -8.92 1.99 -9.81
N THR A 18 -8.21 3.09 -9.66
CA THR A 18 -7.48 3.44 -8.43
C THR A 18 -8.02 4.68 -7.73
N THR A 19 -9.10 5.28 -8.24
CA THR A 19 -9.83 6.33 -7.53
C THR A 19 -10.61 5.70 -6.37
N GLY A 20 -10.22 6.02 -5.15
CA GLY A 20 -10.87 5.52 -3.94
C GLY A 20 -9.86 4.97 -2.92
N PRO A 21 -10.29 4.11 -1.99
CA PRO A 21 -9.39 3.52 -1.01
C PRO A 21 -8.27 2.73 -1.72
N ALA A 22 -7.14 2.52 -1.05
CA ALA A 22 -6.00 1.78 -1.61
C ALA A 22 -6.45 0.45 -2.25
N ILE A 23 -5.77 -0.03 -3.29
CA ILE A 23 -6.15 -1.24 -4.07
C ILE A 23 -6.49 -2.47 -3.19
N LEU A 24 -5.81 -2.62 -2.04
CA LEU A 24 -6.08 -3.69 -1.08
C LEU A 24 -7.46 -3.59 -0.39
N HIS A 25 -8.09 -2.42 -0.43
CA HIS A 25 -9.38 -2.09 0.17
C HIS A 25 -10.45 -1.76 -0.88
N THR A 26 -10.12 -1.74 -2.17
CA THR A 26 -11.13 -1.53 -3.21
C THR A 26 -12.04 -2.74 -3.33
N ASN A 27 -13.33 -2.45 -3.47
CA ASN A 27 -14.33 -3.40 -3.93
C ASN A 27 -14.53 -3.19 -5.44
N GLY A 28 -14.63 -4.27 -6.20
CA GLY A 28 -14.75 -4.18 -7.66
C GLY A 28 -16.01 -3.41 -8.05
N PRO A 29 -15.93 -2.39 -8.93
CA PRO A 29 -17.10 -1.70 -9.42
C PRO A 29 -17.99 -2.68 -10.20
N SER A 30 -19.31 -2.55 -10.08
CA SER A 30 -20.30 -3.43 -10.71
C SER A 30 -20.19 -3.48 -12.24
N ASN A 31 -19.57 -2.47 -12.86
CA ASN A 31 -19.33 -2.37 -14.31
C ASN A 31 -17.84 -2.50 -14.68
N ALA A 32 -17.09 -3.30 -13.92
CA ALA A 32 -15.69 -3.61 -14.21
C ALA A 32 -15.52 -4.47 -15.47
N SER A 33 -14.39 -4.32 -16.16
CA SER A 33 -14.00 -5.29 -17.19
C SER A 33 -13.72 -6.66 -16.56
N SER A 34 -13.83 -7.73 -17.35
CA SER A 34 -13.53 -9.10 -16.90
C SER A 34 -12.10 -9.21 -16.34
N THR A 35 -11.13 -8.54 -16.96
CA THR A 35 -9.76 -8.44 -16.46
C THR A 35 -9.69 -7.82 -15.06
N TRP A 36 -10.38 -6.70 -14.83
CA TRP A 36 -10.37 -6.04 -13.52
C TRP A 36 -11.06 -6.89 -12.45
N ALA A 37 -12.16 -7.56 -12.79
CA ALA A 37 -12.82 -8.49 -11.88
C ALA A 37 -11.90 -9.64 -11.44
N SER A 38 -11.12 -10.20 -12.38
CA SER A 38 -10.11 -11.24 -12.07
C SER A 38 -9.00 -10.70 -11.16
N ILE A 39 -8.52 -9.47 -11.40
CA ILE A 39 -7.53 -8.81 -10.54
C ILE A 39 -8.07 -8.63 -9.12
N ILE A 40 -9.33 -8.16 -8.95
CA ILE A 40 -9.96 -8.00 -7.64
C ILE A 40 -10.10 -9.35 -6.92
N ARG A 41 -10.47 -10.42 -7.61
CA ARG A 41 -10.52 -11.79 -7.03
C ARG A 41 -9.16 -12.25 -6.53
N ALA A 42 -8.12 -12.13 -7.37
CA ALA A 42 -6.76 -12.49 -6.99
C ALA A 42 -6.28 -11.65 -5.80
N LYS A 43 -6.52 -10.33 -5.83
CA LYS A 43 -6.25 -9.42 -4.72
C LYS A 43 -6.95 -9.85 -3.44
N ASN A 44 -8.20 -10.30 -3.48
CA ASN A 44 -8.92 -10.74 -2.27
C ASN A 44 -8.31 -11.99 -1.65
N ILE A 45 -7.86 -12.95 -2.47
CA ILE A 45 -7.15 -14.15 -1.98
C ILE A 45 -5.80 -13.77 -1.37
N LEU A 46 -5.08 -12.87 -2.06
CA LEU A 46 -3.75 -12.45 -1.64
C LEU A 46 -3.79 -11.57 -0.39
N LYS A 47 -4.82 -10.74 -0.24
CA LYS A 47 -4.95 -9.73 0.82
C LYS A 47 -4.67 -10.30 2.22
N ASP A 48 -5.12 -11.52 2.48
CA ASP A 48 -4.95 -12.17 3.79
C ASP A 48 -3.47 -12.45 4.12
N GLY A 49 -2.61 -12.60 3.11
CA GLY A 49 -1.16 -12.73 3.27
C GLY A 49 -0.40 -11.40 3.30
N PHE A 50 -1.07 -10.28 3.00
CA PHE A 50 -0.45 -8.96 3.03
C PHE A 50 -0.72 -8.28 4.38
N SER A 51 0.36 -7.92 5.08
CA SER A 51 0.31 -7.03 6.25
C SER A 51 0.85 -5.66 5.86
N TRP A 52 0.25 -4.61 6.43
CA TRP A 52 0.80 -3.27 6.31
C TRP A 52 2.14 -3.22 7.04
N ARG A 53 3.20 -2.83 6.34
CA ARG A 53 4.53 -2.60 6.92
C ARG A 53 4.90 -1.14 6.70
N ALA A 54 5.13 -0.43 7.78
CA ALA A 54 5.62 0.93 7.74
C ALA A 54 7.06 0.96 7.16
N GLY A 55 7.39 1.99 6.37
CA GLY A 55 8.77 2.25 5.92
C GLY A 55 9.22 1.38 4.75
N SER A 56 10.52 1.07 4.69
CA SER A 56 11.17 0.37 3.57
C SER A 56 11.11 -1.17 3.69
N GLY A 57 10.29 -1.71 4.59
CA GLY A 57 10.18 -3.14 4.87
C GLY A 57 11.31 -3.72 5.74
N SER A 58 12.44 -3.02 5.84
CA SER A 58 13.55 -3.26 6.78
C SER A 58 13.62 -2.23 7.92
N SER A 59 12.70 -1.28 7.94
CA SER A 59 12.65 -0.22 8.96
C SER A 59 12.21 -0.78 10.30
N SER A 60 13.01 -0.53 11.34
CA SER A 60 12.64 -0.85 12.72
C SER A 60 11.65 0.20 13.26
N PHE A 61 10.59 -0.25 13.92
CA PHE A 61 9.65 0.64 14.59
C PHE A 61 10.35 1.55 15.62
N TRP A 62 11.38 1.05 16.30
CA TRP A 62 12.04 1.79 17.37
C TRP A 62 13.22 2.64 16.89
N PHE A 63 13.95 2.16 15.88
CA PHE A 63 15.22 2.75 15.46
C PHE A 63 15.16 3.45 14.09
N SER A 64 13.99 3.49 13.45
CA SER A 64 13.78 4.31 12.24
C SER A 64 13.20 5.68 12.61
N PRO A 65 13.53 6.73 11.84
CA PRO A 65 13.05 8.08 12.10
C PRO A 65 11.59 8.22 11.64
N TRP A 66 10.64 7.91 12.51
CA TRP A 66 9.20 8.05 12.23
C TRP A 66 8.65 9.45 12.54
N SER A 67 9.35 10.20 13.38
CA SER A 67 8.91 11.51 13.87
C SER A 67 10.07 12.50 13.91
N SER A 68 9.74 13.79 13.95
CA SER A 68 10.72 14.88 14.15
C SER A 68 11.35 14.89 15.54
N LEU A 69 10.81 14.11 16.49
CA LEU A 69 11.33 13.96 17.84
C LEU A 69 12.51 12.98 17.94
N GLY A 70 12.92 12.38 16.81
CA GLY A 70 14.00 11.40 16.75
C GLY A 70 13.49 9.96 16.82
N TYR A 71 14.38 9.04 17.22
CA TYR A 71 14.07 7.62 17.29
C TYR A 71 13.13 7.33 18.46
N LEU A 72 12.03 6.63 18.19
CA LEU A 72 11.02 6.32 19.21
C LEU A 72 11.61 5.52 20.38
N GLY A 73 12.59 4.66 20.12
CA GLY A 73 13.27 3.90 21.17
C GLY A 73 14.04 4.75 22.18
N SER A 74 14.41 5.99 21.83
CA SER A 74 15.07 6.92 22.76
C SER A 74 14.11 7.63 23.72
N LEU A 75 12.80 7.59 23.41
CA LEU A 75 11.75 8.24 24.21
C LEU A 75 11.18 7.33 25.30
N VAL A 76 11.53 6.04 25.28
CA VAL A 76 11.04 5.04 26.23
C VAL A 76 12.20 4.38 26.98
N PRO A 77 12.07 4.05 28.28
CA PRO A 77 13.17 3.47 29.05
C PRO A 77 13.54 2.05 28.62
N TYR A 78 12.59 1.31 28.04
CA TYR A 78 12.77 -0.06 27.59
C TYR A 78 12.05 -0.24 26.27
N VAL A 79 12.65 -1.07 25.41
CA VAL A 79 12.16 -1.35 24.07
C VAL A 79 12.08 -2.85 23.91
N ASP A 80 10.92 -3.32 23.45
CA ASP A 80 10.69 -4.72 23.15
C ASP A 80 10.92 -5.00 21.65
N ILE A 81 11.81 -5.96 21.36
CA ILE A 81 12.26 -6.31 20.00
C ILE A 81 12.06 -7.81 19.81
N HIS A 82 10.83 -8.19 19.48
CA HIS A 82 10.47 -9.56 19.06
C HIS A 82 10.45 -9.67 17.54
#